data_AF-A0A679J5H6-F1
#
_entry.id   AF-A0A679J5H6-F1
#
_cell.length_a   1.000
_cell.length_b   1.000
_cell.length_c   1.000
_cell.angle_alpha   90.00
_cell.angle_beta   90.00
_cell.angle_gamma   90.00
#
_symmetry.space_group_name_H-M   'P 1'
#
loop_
_entity.id
_entity.type
_entity.pdbx_description
1 polymer ?
#
loop_
_entity_poly.entity_id
_entity_poly.type
_entity_poly.pdbx_seq_one_letter_code
_entity_poly.pdbx_strand_id
1 'polypeptide(L)' 'MAFDIDDPETELLVKALAERWGVSSDEAIRRAVARELQETSRQETSRLHGPSLTGLADTGRGVERPGGVDRRR' A
#
# COMPACT_ATOMS: atom_id res chain seq x y z
N MET A 1 27.27 12.72 2.39
CA MET A 1 27.31 12.08 1.06
C MET A 1 26.36 12.88 0.18
N ALA A 2 26.88 13.46 -0.89
CA ALA A 2 26.09 14.19 -1.88
C ALA A 2 25.75 13.25 -3.04
N PHE A 3 24.59 13.42 -3.66
CA PHE A 3 24.27 12.70 -4.89
C PHE A 3 24.84 13.47 -6.09
N ASP A 4 25.79 12.88 -6.79
CA ASP A 4 26.29 13.42 -8.05
C ASP A 4 25.30 13.05 -9.17
N ILE A 5 24.73 14.07 -9.82
CA ILE A 5 23.78 13.93 -10.92
C ILE A 5 24.50 14.31 -12.21
N ASP A 6 24.81 13.32 -13.05
CA ASP A 6 25.53 13.54 -14.31
C ASP A 6 24.62 14.06 -15.44
N ASP A 7 23.31 14.11 -15.21
CA ASP A 7 22.31 14.59 -16.16
C ASP A 7 21.84 16.02 -15.79
N PRO A 8 22.13 17.03 -16.63
CA PRO A 8 21.84 18.43 -16.30
C PRO A 8 20.33 18.73 -16.23
N GLU A 9 19.49 17.98 -16.96
CA GLU A 9 18.04 18.13 -16.87
C GLU A 9 17.52 17.65 -15.52
N THR A 10 17.99 16.49 -15.06
CA THR A 10 17.68 15.94 -13.73
C THR A 10 18.17 16.86 -12.62
N GLU A 11 19.34 17.47 -12.75
CA GLU A 11 19.86 18.42 -11.77
C GLU A 11 18.93 19.63 -11.61
N LEU A 12 18.43 20.19 -12.72
CA LEU A 12 17.47 21.30 -12.70
C LEU A 12 16.16 20.91 -12.04
N LEU A 13 15.64 19.71 -12.32
CA LEU A 13 14.42 19.20 -11.70
C LEU A 13 14.59 19.01 -10.20
N VAL A 14 15.72 18.45 -9.75
CA VAL A 14 16.03 18.29 -8.33
C VAL A 14 16.15 19.65 -7.64
N LYS A 15 16.79 20.62 -8.28
CA LYS A 15 16.92 21.98 -7.74
C LYS A 15 15.55 22.65 -7.59
N ALA A 16 14.71 22.60 -8.61
CA ALA A 16 13.35 23.14 -8.55
C ALA A 16 12.50 22.45 -7.46
N LEU A 17 12.68 21.13 -7.29
CA LEU A 17 12.03 20.35 -6.23
C LEU A 17 12.48 20.78 -4.84
N ALA A 18 13.80 20.95 -4.65
CA ALA A 18 14.41 21.38 -3.40
C ALA A 18 13.97 22.80 -3.00
N GLU A 19 13.95 23.73 -3.96
CA GLU A 19 13.45 25.10 -3.78
C GLU A 19 11.98 25.10 -3.36
N ARG A 20 11.12 24.31 -4.04
CA ARG A 20 9.69 24.21 -3.70
C ARG A 20 9.46 23.68 -2.28
N TRP A 21 10.34 22.81 -1.80
CA TRP A 21 10.22 22.20 -0.47
C TRP A 21 11.00 22.92 0.62
N GLY A 22 11.85 23.90 0.27
CA GLY A 22 12.70 24.62 1.22
C GLY A 22 13.74 23.71 1.88
N VAL A 23 14.29 22.73 1.14
CA VAL A 23 15.27 21.76 1.65
C VAL A 23 16.49 21.69 0.73
N SER A 24 17.55 20.97 1.12
CA SER A 24 18.68 20.70 0.24
C SER A 24 18.32 19.72 -0.88
N SER A 25 19.05 19.76 -1.99
CA SER A 25 18.89 18.83 -3.12
C SER A 25 18.92 17.36 -2.68
N ASP A 26 19.89 16.97 -1.83
CA ASP A 26 19.97 15.60 -1.31
C ASP A 26 18.74 15.20 -0.50
N GLU A 27 18.17 16.12 0.28
CA GLU A 27 16.96 15.86 1.07
C GLU A 27 15.73 15.77 0.18
N ALA A 28 15.66 16.58 -0.88
CA ALA A 28 14.61 16.46 -1.89
C ALA A 28 14.67 15.09 -2.59
N ILE A 29 15.85 14.63 -2.99
CA ILE A 29 16.03 13.28 -3.57
C ILE A 29 15.57 12.21 -2.59
N ARG A 30 16.04 12.24 -1.33
CA ARG A 30 15.63 11.25 -0.31
C ARG A 30 14.12 11.20 -0.11
N ARG A 31 13.46 12.36 -0.02
CA ARG A 31 12.01 12.43 0.16
C ARG A 31 11.25 11.94 -1.07
N ALA A 32 11.70 12.29 -2.27
CA ALA A 32 11.10 11.83 -3.51
C ALA A 32 11.18 10.30 -3.62
N VAL A 33 12.36 9.73 -3.38
CA VAL A 33 12.58 8.28 -3.40
C VAL A 33 11.74 7.57 -2.33
N ALA A 34 11.72 8.08 -1.09
CA ALA A 34 10.92 7.49 -0.02
C ALA A 34 9.42 7.47 -0.36
N ARG A 35 8.92 8.54 -0.99
CA ARG A 35 7.53 8.64 -1.43
C ARG A 35 7.20 7.64 -2.54
N GLU A 36 8.09 7.50 -3.53
CA GLU A 36 7.91 6.56 -4.63
C GLU A 36 7.88 5.11 -4.14
N LEU A 37 8.76 4.75 -3.21
CA LEU A 37 8.79 3.41 -2.61
C LEU A 37 7.52 3.12 -1.78
N GLN A 38 7.00 4.12 -1.07
CA GLN A 38 5.73 3.97 -0.34
C GLN A 38 4.54 3.77 -1.29
N GLU A 39 4.49 4.53 -2.38
CA GLU A 39 3.41 4.39 -3.37
C GLU A 39 3.49 3.04 -4.09
N THR A 40 4.69 2.60 -4.48
CA THR A 40 4.90 1.29 -5.11
C THR A 40 4.51 0.14 -4.18
N SER A 41 4.93 0.18 -2.91
CA SER A 41 4.55 -0.86 -1.94
C SER A 41 3.04 -0.90 -1.68
N ARG A 42 2.36 0.26 -1.70
CA ARG A 42 0.89 0.32 -1.64
C ARG A 42 0.23 -0.30 -2.87
N GLN A 43 0.79 -0.09 -4.05
CA GLN A 43 0.28 -0.70 -5.28
C GLN A 43 0.51 -2.21 -5.32
N GLU A 44 1.67 -2.68 -4.85
CA GLU A 44 1.98 -4.11 -4.74
C GLU A 44 1.05 -4.81 -3.74
N THR A 45 0.84 -4.22 -2.55
CA THR A 45 -0.12 -4.75 -1.57
C THR A 45 -1.56 -4.72 -2.09
N SER A 46 -1.95 -3.70 -2.86
CA SER A 46 -3.27 -3.63 -3.52
C SER A 46 -3.44 -4.67 -4.63
N ARG A 47 -2.38 -5.02 -5.36
CA ARG A 47 -2.41 -6.11 -6.36
C ARG A 47 -2.50 -7.48 -5.69
N LEU A 48 -1.90 -7.64 -4.52
CA LEU A 48 -1.97 -8.87 -3.71
C LEU A 48 -3.29 -8.98 -2.93
N HIS A 49 -3.95 -7.87 -2.62
CA HIS A 49 -5.29 -7.82 -2.05
C HIS A 49 -6.31 -7.41 -3.12
N GLY A 50 -6.61 -8.35 -4.03
CA GLY A 50 -7.86 -8.33 -4.79
C GLY A 50 -9.07 -8.20 -3.84
N PRO A 51 -10.25 -7.77 -4.35
CA PRO A 51 -11.35 -7.26 -3.53
C PRO A 51 -11.61 -8.18 -2.33
N SER A 52 -11.36 -7.65 -1.12
CA SER A 52 -11.60 -8.39 0.10
C SER A 52 -13.07 -8.80 0.14
N LEU A 53 -13.31 -10.08 0.39
CA LEU A 53 -14.63 -10.67 0.62
C LEU A 53 -15.24 -10.16 1.94
N THR A 54 -15.44 -8.85 2.09
CA THR A 54 -16.14 -8.24 3.22
C THR A 54 -17.66 -8.25 3.06
N GLY A 55 -18.18 -9.10 2.17
CA GLY A 55 -19.60 -9.20 1.82
C GLY A 55 -20.27 -10.53 2.15
N LEU A 56 -19.74 -11.34 3.08
CA LEU A 56 -20.38 -12.63 3.42
C LEU A 56 -20.36 -12.93 4.93
N ALA A 57 -20.83 -11.99 5.74
CA ALA A 57 -21.12 -12.24 7.15
C ALA A 57 -22.40 -11.52 7.59
N ASP A 58 -23.49 -11.65 6.82
CA ASP A 58 -24.83 -11.36 7.35
C ASP A 58 -25.94 -12.13 6.61
N THR A 59 -25.87 -13.46 6.66
CA THR A 59 -27.11 -14.25 6.52
C THR A 59 -27.19 -15.22 7.69
N GLY A 60 -27.81 -14.74 8.77
CA GLY A 60 -28.25 -15.58 9.88
C GLY A 60 -29.32 -16.58 9.44
N ARG A 61 -28.93 -17.68 8.79
CA ARG A 61 -29.78 -18.87 8.67
C ARG A 61 -29.40 -19.87 9.74
N GLY A 62 -30.33 -20.07 10.68
CA GLY A 62 -30.26 -21.08 11.72
C GLY A 62 -29.98 -22.47 11.16
N VAL A 63 -29.07 -23.17 11.83
CA VAL A 63 -28.74 -24.57 11.57
C VAL A 63 -29.87 -25.42 12.16
N GLU A 64 -30.75 -25.95 11.30
CA GLU A 64 -31.65 -27.02 11.69
C GLU A 64 -30.82 -28.29 11.97
N ARG A 65 -30.86 -28.77 13.21
CA ARG A 65 -30.24 -30.04 13.62
C ARG A 65 -31.03 -31.20 13.01
N PRO A 66 -30.41 -32.15 12.28
CA PRO A 66 -31.11 -33.35 11.84
C PRO A 66 -31.29 -34.29 13.04
N GLY A 67 -32.54 -34.70 13.25
CA GLY A 67 -32.94 -35.63 14.30
C GLY A 67 -32.24 -36.99 14.18
N GLY A 68 -31.69 -37.46 15.30
CA GLY A 68 -31.10 -38.79 15.46
C GLY A 68 -31.66 -39.49 16.68
N VAL A 69 -32.73 -40.25 16.45
CA VAL A 69 -33.17 -41.49 17.14
C VAL A 69 -32.83 -41.64 18.63
N ASP A 70 -33.81 -41.34 19.49
CA ASP A 70 -33.84 -41.86 20.86
C ASP A 70 -34.59 -43.21 20.87
N ARG A 71 -33.84 -44.30 21.04
CA ARG A 71 -34.37 -45.59 21.45
C ARG A 71 -33.45 -46.17 22.52
N ARG A 72 -33.82 -45.96 23.78
CA ARG A 72 -33.47 -46.89 24.86
C ARG A 72 -34.69 -47.18 25.73
N ARG A 73 -35.10 -48.45 25.60
CA ARG A 73 -35.71 -49.38 26.58
C ARG A 73 -37.06 -49.05 27.20
#